data_AF-A0A7C6VZ12-F1
#
_entry.id   AF-A0A7C6VZ12-F1
#
_cell.length_a   1.000
_cell.length_b   1.000
_cell.length_c   1.000
_cell.angle_alpha   90.00
_cell.angle_beta   90.00
_cell.angle_gamma   90.00
#
_symmetry.space_group_name_H-M   'P 1'
#
loop_
_entity.id
_entity.type
_entity.pdbx_description
1 polymer ?
#
loop_
_entity_poly.entity_id
_entity_poly.type
_entity_poly.pdbx_seq_one_letter_code
_entity_poly.pdbx_strand_id
1 'polypeptide(L)' 'MWNELLAAFGLMLVLEGIMPFLSPRALRQTLLRMARLEDRLLRFAGLASMLLGLLVLYFFR' A
#
# COMPACT_ATOMS: atom_id res chain seq x y z
N MET A 1 12.51 -10.31 16.45
CA MET A 1 12.47 -10.77 15.03
C MET A 1 11.09 -11.27 14.62
N TRP A 2 10.65 -12.49 14.95
CA TRP A 2 9.31 -12.98 14.51
C TRP A 2 8.13 -12.19 15.09
N ASN A 3 8.20 -11.80 16.36
CA ASN A 3 7.15 -11.01 17.01
C ASN A 3 7.02 -9.59 16.42
N GLU A 4 8.14 -8.98 16.04
CA GLU A 4 8.15 -7.64 15.40
C GLU A 4 7.56 -7.71 13.99
N LEU A 5 7.84 -8.78 13.25
CA LEU A 5 7.27 -8.99 11.92
C LEU A 5 5.75 -9.21 11.99
N LEU A 6 5.28 -10.01 12.96
CA LEU A 6 3.85 -10.20 13.23
C LEU A 6 3.16 -8.91 13.67
N ALA A 7 3.82 -8.09 14.50
CA ALA A 7 3.29 -6.80 14.91
C ALA A 7 3.22 -5.81 13.73
N ALA A 8 4.26 -5.72 12.90
CA ALA A 8 4.27 -4.89 11.70
C ALA A 8 3.21 -5.32 10.69
N PHE A 9 3.02 -6.63 10.52
CA PHE A 9 1.96 -7.19 9.69
C PHE A 9 0.56 -6.88 10.25
N GLY A 10 0.37 -6.99 11.57
CA GLY A 10 -0.87 -6.58 12.22
C GLY A 10 -1.18 -5.10 12.01
N LEU A 11 -0.18 -4.22 12.12
CA LEU A 11 -0.33 -2.79 11.85
C LEU A 11 -0.67 -2.52 10.39
N MET A 12 -0.03 -3.21 9.44
CA MET A 12 -0.36 -3.13 8.02
C MET A 12 -1.84 -3.48 7.79
N LEU A 13 -2.34 -4.57 8.38
CA LEU A 13 -3.74 -4.99 8.25
C LEU A 13 -4.72 -3.96 8.85
N VAL A 14 -4.40 -3.38 10.01
CA VAL A 14 -5.22 -2.32 10.61
C VAL A 14 -5.27 -1.12 9.68
N LEU A 15 -4.13 -0.67 9.16
CA LEU A 15 -4.05 0.47 8.24
C LEU A 15 -4.82 0.21 6.93
N GLU A 16 -4.70 -0.99 6.35
CA GLU A 16 -5.49 -1.38 5.18
C GLU A 16 -6.99 -1.41 5.49
N GLY A 17 -7.39 -1.82 6.70
CA GLY A 17 -8.79 -1.92 7.13
C GLY A 17 -9.47 -0.59 7.45
N ILE A 18 -8.71 0.46 7.81
CA ILE A 18 -9.27 1.76 8.19
C ILE A 18 -10.02 2.42 7.03
N MET A 19 -9.44 2.46 5.82
CA MET A 19 -10.09 3.04 4.63
C MET A 19 -11.44 2.37 4.26
N PRO A 20 -11.53 1.03 4.09
CA PRO A 20 -12.78 0.36 3.81
C PRO A 20 -13.81 0.50 4.94
N PHE A 21 -13.36 0.55 6.20
CA PHE A 21 -14.25 0.70 7.35
C PHE A 21 -14.86 2.11 7.45
N LEU A 22 -14.05 3.16 7.31
CA LEU A 22 -14.50 4.54 7.40
C LEU A 22 -15.30 4.98 6.17
N SER A 23 -14.87 4.60 4.96
CA SER A 23 -15.45 5.13 3.73
C SER A 23 -15.42 4.12 2.56
N PRO A 24 -16.25 3.08 2.60
CA PRO A 24 -16.26 2.03 1.57
C PRO A 24 -16.60 2.56 0.16
N ARG A 25 -17.37 3.66 0.09
CA ARG A 25 -17.68 4.35 -1.19
C ARG A 25 -16.45 5.03 -1.79
N ALA A 26 -15.64 5.70 -0.97
CA ALA A 26 -14.42 6.36 -1.43
C ALA A 26 -13.42 5.30 -1.94
N LEU A 27 -13.25 4.21 -1.20
CA LEU A 27 -12.40 3.09 -1.62
C LEU A 27 -12.83 2.52 -2.97
N ARG A 28 -14.13 2.21 -3.17
CA ARG A 28 -14.64 1.73 -4.47
C ARG A 28 -14.36 2.72 -5.61
N GLN A 29 -14.53 4.02 -5.36
CA GLN A 29 -14.24 5.03 -6.39
C GLN A 29 -12.76 5.08 -6.73
N THR A 30 -11.87 4.99 -5.74
CA THR A 30 -10.41 4.96 -5.96
C THR A 30 -10.00 3.72 -6.75
N LEU A 31 -10.52 2.54 -6.39
CA LEU A 31 -10.25 1.30 -7.11
C LEU A 31 -10.76 1.36 -8.56
N LEU A 32 -11.96 1.89 -8.79
CA LEU A 32 -12.49 2.07 -10.14
C LEU A 32 -11.70 3.08 -10.97
N ARG A 33 -11.15 4.13 -10.34
CA ARG A 33 -10.24 5.05 -11.01
C ARG A 33 -8.92 4.37 -11.38
N MET A 34 -8.35 3.58 -10.47
CA MET A 34 -7.14 2.80 -10.73
C MET A 34 -7.34 1.77 -11.85
N ALA A 35 -8.49 1.09 -11.88
CA ALA A 35 -8.83 0.13 -12.93
C ALA A 35 -9.01 0.76 -14.32
N ARG A 36 -9.17 2.09 -14.41
CA ARG A 36 -9.24 2.85 -15.67
C ARG A 36 -7.88 3.41 -16.09
N LEU A 37 -6.86 3.35 -15.24
CA LEU A 37 -5.51 3.76 -15.60
C LEU A 37 -4.88 2.74 -16.54
N GLU A 38 -4.00 3.20 -17.42
CA GLU A 38 -3.21 2.30 -18.24
C GLU A 38 -2.29 1.42 -17.37
N ASP A 39 -2.19 0.14 -17.71
CA ASP A 39 -1.35 -0.84 -17.02
C ASP A 39 0.11 -0.37 -16.87
N ARG A 40 0.61 0.40 -17.84
CA ARG A 40 1.97 0.96 -17.81
C ARG A 40 2.14 1.96 -16.66
N LEU A 41 1.15 2.81 -16.44
CA LEU A 41 1.18 3.80 -15.37
C LEU A 41 1.09 3.11 -14.01
N LEU A 42 0.23 2.10 -13.88
CA LEU A 42 0.05 1.32 -12.66
C LEU A 42 1.34 0.56 -12.29
N ARG A 43 2.00 -0.05 -13.29
CA ARG A 43 3.31 -0.68 -13.12
C ARG A 43 4.39 0.30 -12.71
N PHE A 44 4.46 1.47 -13.33
CA PHE A 44 5.46 2.48 -12.99
C PHE A 44 5.25 3.03 -11.57
N ALA A 45 4.01 3.31 -11.18
CA ALA A 45 3.69 3.73 -9.82
C ALA A 45 4.07 2.64 -8.79
N GLY A 46 3.80 1.36 -9.10
CA GLY A 46 4.23 0.24 -8.29
C GLY A 46 5.77 0.14 -8.17
N LEU A 47 6.50 0.30 -9.28
CA LEU A 47 7.97 0.32 -9.29
C LEU A 47 8.53 1.47 -8.46
N ALA A 48 7.99 2.69 -8.61
CA ALA A 48 8.41 3.84 -7.83
C ALA A 48 8.19 3.62 -6.32
N SER A 49 7.03 3.05 -5.95
CA SER A 49 6.72 2.68 -4.55
C SER A 49 7.68 1.62 -4.00
N MET A 50 7.97 0.58 -4.78
CA MET A 50 8.96 -0.45 -4.40
C MET A 50 10.37 0.14 -4.21
N LEU A 51 10.83 1.00 -5.14
CA LEU A 51 12.13 1.66 -5.00
C LEU A 51 12.18 2.57 -3.78
N LEU A 52 11.14 3.37 -3.53
CA LEU A 52 11.05 4.21 -2.34
C LEU A 52 11.09 3.36 -1.06
N GLY A 53 10.34 2.26 -1.01
CA GLY A 53 10.37 1.32 0.11
C GLY A 53 11.77 0.73 0.33
N LEU A 54 12.46 0.37 -0.76
CA LEU A 54 13.83 -0.14 -0.71
C LEU A 54 14.82 0.91 -0.19
N LEU A 55 14.69 2.16 -0.65
CA LEU A 55 15.51 3.29 -0.19
C LEU A 55 15.30 3.55 1.30
N VAL A 56 14.04 3.60 1.75
CA VAL A 56 13.71 3.77 3.17
C VAL A 56 14.30 2.63 4.00
N LEU A 57 14.13 1.38 3.56
CA LEU A 57 14.75 0.24 4.24
C LEU A 57 16.28 0.38 4.29
N TYR A 58 16.94 0.78 3.20
CA TYR A 58 18.39 0.96 3.16
C TYR A 58 18.91 2.11 4.02
N PHE A 59 18.13 3.19 4.18
CA PHE A 59 18.54 4.34 5.00
C PHE A 59 18.35 4.10 6.50
N PHE A 60 17.31 3.37 6.89
CA PHE A 60 16.97 3.12 8.30
C PHE A 60 17.48 1.78 8.83
N ARG A 61 18.01 0.90 7.97
CA ARG A 61 18.58 -0.41 8.32
C ARG A 61 20.04 -0.48 7.91
#